data_AF-A0A8I0HES9-F1
#
_entry.id   AF-A0A8I0HES9-F1
#
_cell.length_a   1.000
_cell.length_b   1.000
_cell.length_c   1.000
_cell.angle_alpha   90.00
_cell.angle_beta   90.00
_cell.angle_gamma   90.00
#
_symmetry.space_group_name_H-M   'P 1'
#
loop_
_entity.id
_entity.type
_entity.pdbx_description
1 polymer ?
#
loop_
_entity_poly.entity_id
_entity_poly.type
_entity_poly.pdbx_seq_one_letter_code
_entity_poly.pdbx_strand_id
1 'polypeptide(L)'
;QQRDYILREQMRLIRKELGEGAESAADRYEKQLKELKAPEEVKKQLEKEIKRLRSNPMDGPESKVSQNYIETLLEMPWEERTKEHISIR
;
A
#
# COMPACT_ATOMS: atom_id res chain seq x y z
N GLN A 1 26.01 -11.40 28.53
CA GLN A 1 24.75 -10.74 28.93
C GLN A 1 24.67 -9.29 28.46
N GLN A 2 25.39 -8.33 29.05
CA GLN A 2 25.29 -6.91 28.61
C GLN A 2 25.85 -6.68 27.19
N ARG A 3 26.94 -7.38 26.83
CA ARG A 3 27.56 -7.31 25.50
C ARG A 3 26.64 -7.84 24.40
N ASP A 4 25.93 -8.94 24.66
CA ASP A 4 24.99 -9.55 23.70
C ASP A 4 23.75 -8.66 23.47
N TYR A 5 23.29 -7.96 24.51
CA TYR A 5 22.19 -7.00 24.41
C TYR A 5 22.56 -5.81 23.53
N ILE A 6 23.76 -5.24 23.71
CA ILE A 6 24.26 -4.14 22.90
C ILE A 6 24.39 -4.54 21.43
N LEU A 7 24.93 -5.74 21.15
CA LEU A 7 25.05 -6.25 19.78
C LEU A 7 23.68 -6.47 19.11
N ARG A 8 22.68 -6.96 19.87
CA ARG A 8 21.31 -7.12 19.35
C ARG A 8 20.66 -5.77 19.03
N GLU A 9 20.87 -4.77 19.89
CA GLU A 9 20.32 -3.43 19.68
C GLU A 9 21.01 -2.72 18.51
N GLN A 10 22.33 -2.87 18.35
CA GLN A 10 23.05 -2.37 17.17
C GLN A 10 22.56 -3.04 15.89
N MET A 11 22.35 -4.36 15.90
CA MET A 11 21.75 -5.06 14.75
C MET A 11 20.32 -4.60 14.46
N ARG A 12 19.54 -4.23 15.47
CA ARG A 12 18.19 -3.66 15.30
C ARG A 12 18.25 -2.26 14.70
N LEU A 13 19.19 -1.43 15.14
CA LEU A 13 19.42 -0.09 14.59
C LEU A 13 19.93 -0.15 13.15
N ILE A 14 20.89 -1.04 12.85
CA ILE A 14 21.40 -1.27 11.49
C ILE A 14 20.25 -1.71 10.57
N ARG A 15 19.42 -2.67 10.99
CA ARG A 15 18.23 -3.08 10.22
C ARG A 15 17.26 -1.91 9.99
N LYS A 16 17.02 -1.08 11.00
CA LYS A 16 16.17 0.11 10.89
C LYS A 16 16.76 1.15 9.93
N GLU A 17 18.06 1.40 9.98
CA GLU A 17 18.76 2.32 9.05
C GLU A 17 18.82 1.78 7.63
N LEU A 18 18.91 0.46 7.46
CA LEU A 18 18.82 -0.24 6.17
C LEU A 18 17.37 -0.38 5.65
N GLY A 19 16.36 0.07 6.40
CA GLY A 19 14.95 -0.12 6.06
C GLY A 19 14.43 -1.56 6.20
N GLU A 20 15.28 -2.51 6.61
CA GLU A 20 14.90 -3.88 6.91
C GLU A 20 14.01 -3.94 8.17
N GLY A 21 12.70 -4.04 7.95
CA GLY A 21 11.69 -4.08 9.00
C GLY A 21 10.65 -2.95 8.91
N ALA A 22 10.83 -2.00 8.01
CA ALA A 22 9.74 -1.13 7.58
C ALA A 22 8.82 -1.92 6.63
N GLU A 23 7.52 -1.91 6.90
CA GLU A 23 6.52 -2.49 6.02
C GLU A 23 6.60 -1.83 4.64
N SER A 24 6.73 -2.62 3.58
CA SER A 24 6.82 -2.07 2.22
C SER A 24 5.51 -1.39 1.81
N ALA A 25 5.55 -0.49 0.83
CA ALA A 25 4.31 0.12 0.30
C ALA A 25 3.33 -0.96 -0.21
N ALA A 26 3.85 -1.99 -0.87
CA ALA A 26 3.04 -3.11 -1.35
C ALA A 26 2.34 -3.87 -0.21
N ASP A 27 3.04 -4.11 0.91
CA ASP A 27 2.44 -4.77 2.08
C ASP A 27 1.30 -3.93 2.68
N ARG A 28 1.48 -2.60 2.77
CA ARG A 28 0.44 -1.68 3.25
C ARG A 28 -0.79 -1.69 2.34
N TYR A 29 -0.59 -1.60 1.02
CA TYR A 29 -1.69 -1.63 0.06
C TYR A 29 -2.43 -2.96 0.08
N GLU A 30 -1.73 -4.08 0.27
CA GLU A 30 -2.36 -5.39 0.38
C GLU A 30 -3.29 -5.50 1.61
N LYS A 31 -2.90 -4.87 2.73
CA LYS A 31 -3.78 -4.77 3.91
C LYS A 31 -5.02 -3.93 3.63
N GLN A 32 -4.86 -2.76 3.01
CA GLN A 32 -5.99 -1.89 2.66
C GLN A 32 -6.94 -2.57 1.66
N LEU A 33 -6.40 -3.30 0.68
CA LEU A 33 -7.21 -4.05 -0.30
C LEU A 33 -8.08 -5.14 0.35
N LYS A 34 -7.60 -5.78 1.43
CA LYS A 34 -8.38 -6.80 2.16
C LYS A 34 -9.62 -6.21 2.83
N GLU A 35 -9.52 -4.97 3.30
CA GLU A 35 -10.61 -4.26 3.98
C GLU A 35 -11.51 -3.51 2.98
N LEU A 36 -11.01 -3.22 1.78
CA LEU A 36 -11.73 -2.50 0.74
C LEU A 36 -13.03 -3.22 0.35
N LYS A 37 -14.14 -2.50 0.38
CA LYS A 37 -15.41 -2.92 -0.21
C LYS A 37 -15.50 -2.28 -1.59
N ALA A 38 -15.24 -3.07 -2.62
CA ALA A 38 -15.23 -2.65 -4.00
C ALA A 38 -15.64 -3.82 -4.90
N PRO A 39 -16.08 -3.56 -6.15
CA PRO A 39 -16.33 -4.61 -7.12
C PRO A 39 -15.13 -5.55 -7.29
N GLU A 40 -15.40 -6.83 -7.56
CA GLU A 40 -14.38 -7.87 -7.70
C GLU A 40 -13.34 -7.53 -8.80
N GLU A 41 -13.78 -6.89 -9.88
CA GLU A 41 -12.90 -6.46 -10.96
C GLU A 41 -11.86 -5.44 -10.48
N VAL A 42 -12.27 -4.48 -9.66
CA VAL A 42 -11.38 -3.48 -9.06
C VAL A 42 -10.38 -4.15 -8.13
N LYS A 43 -10.84 -5.10 -7.31
CA LYS A 43 -9.97 -5.83 -6.39
C LYS A 43 -8.89 -6.62 -7.12
N LYS A 44 -9.25 -7.34 -8.18
CA LYS A 44 -8.31 -8.09 -9.03
C LYS A 44 -7.28 -7.18 -9.68
N GLN A 45 -7.71 -6.02 -10.17
CA GLN A 45 -6.81 -5.06 -10.80
C GLN A 45 -5.82 -4.47 -9.78
N LEU A 46 -6.31 -4.08 -8.59
CA LEU A 46 -5.47 -3.63 -7.48
C LEU A 46 -4.46 -4.70 -7.05
N GLU A 47 -4.89 -5.94 -6.91
CA GLU A 47 -4.01 -7.06 -6.53
C GLU A 47 -2.87 -7.26 -7.53
N LYS A 48 -3.17 -7.15 -8.83
CA LYS A 48 -2.19 -7.24 -9.92
C LYS A 48 -1.17 -6.11 -9.86
N GLU A 49 -1.61 -4.87 -9.66
CA GLU A 49 -0.71 -3.71 -9.59
C GLU A 49 0.14 -3.72 -8.31
N ILE A 50 -0.42 -4.13 -7.17
CA ILE A 50 0.33 -4.30 -5.90
C ILE A 50 1.41 -5.38 -6.07
N LYS A 51 1.08 -6.50 -6.72
CA LYS A 51 2.06 -7.57 -7.03
C LYS A 51 3.18 -7.05 -7.94
N ARG A 52 2.83 -6.25 -8.95
CA ARG A 52 3.82 -5.63 -9.85
C ARG A 52 4.74 -4.67 -9.10
N LEU A 53 4.19 -3.83 -8.23
CA LEU A 53 4.95 -2.91 -7.37
C LEU A 53 5.92 -3.68 -6.47
N ARG A 54 5.47 -4.80 -5.88
CA ARG A 54 6.31 -5.67 -5.04
C ARG A 54 7.48 -6.28 -5.81
N SER A 55 7.26 -6.69 -7.06
CA SER A 55 8.31 -7.29 -7.90
C SER A 55 9.29 -6.27 -8.46
N ASN A 56 8.88 -5.01 -8.64
CA ASN A 56 9.72 -3.96 -9.19
C ASN A 56 9.63 -2.67 -8.36
N PRO A 57 10.20 -2.64 -7.14
CA PRO A 57 10.11 -1.50 -6.23
C PRO A 57 11.00 -0.32 -6.65
N MET A 58 11.41 -0.21 -7.93
CA MET A 58 12.33 0.82 -8.42
C MET A 58 11.91 2.21 -7.94
N ASP A 59 12.76 2.92 -7.20
CA ASP A 59 12.49 4.27 -6.65
C ASP A 59 12.38 5.40 -7.71
N GLY A 60 12.08 5.03 -8.96
CA GLY A 60 11.95 5.94 -10.09
C GLY A 60 10.55 6.52 -10.28
N PRO A 61 10.38 7.47 -11.23
CA PRO A 61 9.11 8.13 -11.52
C PRO A 61 7.96 7.17 -11.84
N GLU A 62 8.26 6.05 -12.49
CA GLU A 62 7.27 5.04 -12.86
C GLU A 62 6.63 4.36 -11.64
N SER A 63 7.41 4.07 -10.59
CA SER A 63 6.89 3.51 -9.34
C SER A 63 5.99 4.49 -8.62
N LYS A 64 6.31 5.79 -8.66
CA LYS A 64 5.45 6.83 -8.06
C LYS A 64 4.11 6.93 -8.78
N VAL A 65 4.07 6.79 -10.10
CA VAL A 65 2.82 6.75 -10.87
C VAL A 65 1.99 5.52 -10.50
N SER A 66 2.61 4.33 -10.40
CA SER A 66 1.92 3.12 -9.97
C SER A 66 1.38 3.23 -8.54
N GLN A 67 2.15 3.79 -7.61
CA GLN A 67 1.70 4.02 -6.23
C GLN A 67 0.50 4.96 -6.18
N ASN A 68 0.56 6.11 -6.86
CA ASN A 68 -0.56 7.05 -6.92
C ASN A 68 -1.84 6.41 -7.51
N TYR A 69 -1.70 5.56 -8.52
CA TYR A 69 -2.83 4.84 -9.11
C TYR A 69 -3.49 3.90 -8.08
N ILE A 70 -2.68 3.13 -7.35
CA ILE A 70 -3.16 2.23 -6.30
C ILE A 70 -3.85 3.04 -5.18
N GLU A 71 -3.22 4.12 -4.71
CA GLU A 71 -3.78 5.00 -3.68
C GLU A 71 -5.14 5.57 -4.10
N THR A 72 -5.24 6.12 -5.31
CA THR A 72 -6.49 6.71 -5.83
C THR A 72 -7.64 5.71 -5.78
N LEU A 73 -7.40 4.48 -6.25
CA LEU A 73 -8.44 3.44 -6.27
C LEU A 73 -8.80 2.92 -4.87
N LEU A 74 -7.86 2.91 -3.94
CA LEU A 74 -8.13 2.54 -2.54
C LEU A 74 -8.95 3.62 -1.81
N GLU A 75 -8.78 4.89 -2.18
CA GLU A 75 -9.51 6.02 -1.59
C GLU A 75 -10.91 6.23 -2.20
N MET A 76 -11.21 5.60 -3.35
CA MET A 76 -12.51 5.76 -3.99
C MET A 76 -13.66 5.21 -3.12
N PRO A 77 -14.76 5.96 -2.96
CA PRO A 77 -15.88 5.55 -2.13
C PRO A 77 -16.84 4.62 -2.91
N TRP A 78 -16.38 3.41 -3.21
CA TRP A 78 -17.10 2.42 -4.05
C TRP A 78 -18.51 2.07 -3.54
N GLU A 79 -18.76 2.22 -2.24
CA GLU A 79 -20.05 1.95 -1.60
C GLU A 79 -20.93 3.20 -1.46
N GLU A 80 -20.37 4.41 -1.53
CA GLU A 80 -21.14 5.64 -1.33
C GLU A 80 -21.84 6.05 -2.64
N ARG A 81 -23.14 5.81 -2.68
CA ARG A 81 -24.02 6.39 -3.69
C ARG A 81 -24.63 7.68 -3.15
N THR A 82 -24.27 8.82 -3.72
CA THR A 82 -25.02 10.05 -3.51
C THR A 82 -26.44 9.89 -4.05
N LYS A 83 -27.44 10.21 -3.23
CA LYS A 83 -28.82 10.35 -3.72
C LYS A 83 -28.86 11.54 -4.67
N GLU A 84 -28.96 11.28 -5.97
CA GLU A 84 -29.19 12.33 -6.95
C GLU A 84 -30.53 13.02 -6.68
N HIS A 85 -30.50 14.31 -6.35
CA HIS A 85 -31.67 15.16 -6.40
C HIS A 85 -31.71 15.83 -7.78
N ILE A 86 -32.24 15.11 -8.78
CA ILE A 86 -32.52 15.71 -10.09
C ILE A 86 -33.78 16.56 -9.95
N SER A 87 -33.61 17.86 -9.69
CA SER A 87 -34.68 18.85 -9.85
C SER A 87 -34.73 19.29 -11.31
N ILE A 88 -35.47 18.54 -12.12
CA ILE A 88 -35.88 18.98 -13.46
C ILE A 88 -36.98 20.03 -13.29
N ARG A 89 -36.71 21.26 -13.74
CA ARG A 89 -37.67 22.37 -13.85
C ARG A 89 -38.05 22.58 -15.30
#